data_AF-A0A7V5S7P2-F1
#
_entry.id   AF-A0A7V5S7P2-F1
#
_cell.length_a   1.000
_cell.length_b   1.000
_cell.length_c   1.000
_cell.angle_alpha   90.00
_cell.angle_beta   90.00
_cell.angle_gamma   90.00
#
_symmetry.space_group_name_H-M   'P 1'
#
loop_
_entity.id
_entity.type
_entity.pdbx_description
1 polymer ?
#
loop_
_entity_poly.entity_id
_entity_poly.type
_entity_poly.pdbx_seq_one_letter_code
_entity_poly.pdbx_strand_id
1 'polypeptide(L)' 'MAKKRSSGRHSQESSRQRPARQLAPVLPPPDPNICPICQERFTVIVGCHKICRCGYEEGCGD' A
#
# COMPACT_ATOMS: atom_id res chain seq x y z
N MET A 1 -5.41 4.67 69.33
CA MET A 1 -6.51 4.07 68.54
C MET A 1 -6.06 3.99 67.08
N ALA A 2 -5.96 2.79 66.52
CA ALA A 2 -5.36 2.51 65.21
C ALA A 2 -6.35 2.75 64.05
N LYS A 3 -5.85 3.22 62.90
CA LYS A 3 -6.60 3.16 61.64
C LYS A 3 -5.66 2.70 60.52
N LYS A 4 -5.69 1.38 60.27
CA LYS A 4 -5.20 0.73 59.06
C LYS A 4 -6.06 1.18 57.87
N ARG A 5 -5.45 1.46 56.72
CA ARG A 5 -6.08 1.41 55.39
C ARG A 5 -4.98 1.51 54.34
N SER A 6 -4.45 0.39 53.87
CA SER A 6 -4.95 -0.43 52.74
C SER A 6 -4.14 -0.10 51.49
N SER A 7 -3.18 -1.00 51.24
CA SER A 7 -2.33 -1.08 50.06
C SER A 7 -3.18 -1.05 48.79
N GLY A 8 -3.08 0.03 48.02
CA GLY A 8 -3.48 0.02 46.62
C GLY A 8 -2.45 -0.80 45.84
N ARG A 9 -2.75 -2.08 45.60
CA ARG A 9 -2.05 -2.89 44.61
C ARG A 9 -2.43 -2.33 43.24
N HIS A 10 -1.61 -1.44 42.70
CA HIS A 10 -1.73 -1.06 41.29
C HIS A 10 -1.30 -2.28 40.46
N SER A 11 -2.28 -2.93 39.83
CA SER A 11 -2.07 -3.98 38.82
C SER A 11 -1.09 -3.47 37.77
N GLN A 12 0.09 -4.10 37.70
CA GLN A 12 0.94 -4.01 36.53
C GLN A 12 0.24 -4.82 35.43
N GLU A 13 -0.60 -4.15 34.65
CA GLU A 13 -1.13 -4.70 33.42
C GLU A 13 0.06 -4.86 32.46
N SER A 14 0.59 -6.08 32.43
CA SER A 14 1.65 -6.50 31.54
C SER A 14 1.10 -6.42 30.11
N SER A 15 1.30 -5.26 29.50
CA SER A 15 1.05 -5.01 28.09
C SER A 15 1.94 -5.94 27.29
N ARG A 16 1.41 -7.14 26.97
CA ARG A 16 1.99 -8.07 26.00
C ARG A 16 1.97 -7.35 24.64
N GLN A 17 2.99 -6.54 24.40
CA GLN A 17 3.27 -5.96 23.11
C GLN A 17 3.46 -7.11 22.12
N ARG A 18 2.48 -7.34 21.24
CA ARG A 18 2.66 -8.22 20.09
C ARG A 18 3.78 -7.62 19.24
N PRO A 19 4.73 -8.42 18.72
CA PRO A 19 5.74 -7.89 17.81
C PRO A 19 5.01 -7.26 16.62
N ALA A 20 5.33 -6.00 16.34
CA ALA A 20 4.82 -5.31 15.17
C ALA A 20 5.25 -6.12 13.94
N ARG A 21 4.30 -6.76 13.25
CA ARG A 21 4.59 -7.44 11.99
C ARG A 21 4.96 -6.35 11.01
N GLN A 22 6.20 -6.36 10.55
CA GLN A 22 6.67 -5.50 9.49
C GLN A 22 5.78 -5.76 8.25
N LEU A 23 5.01 -4.75 7.85
CA LEU A 23 4.18 -4.82 6.65
C LEU A 23 5.11 -4.97 5.45
N ALA A 24 4.82 -5.93 4.57
CA ALA A 24 5.59 -6.09 3.34
C ALA A 24 5.54 -4.79 2.54
N PRO A 25 6.65 -4.40 1.87
CA PRO A 25 6.63 -3.25 0.98
C PRO A 25 5.66 -3.53 -0.18
N VAL A 26 4.55 -2.80 -0.22
CA VAL A 26 3.60 -2.84 -1.33
C VAL A 26 4.14 -1.92 -2.42
N LEU A 27 4.48 -2.48 -3.58
CA LEU A 27 4.80 -1.67 -4.76
C LEU A 27 3.51 -1.02 -5.28
N PRO A 28 3.57 0.25 -5.73
CA PRO A 28 2.42 0.86 -6.39
C PRO A 28 2.08 0.09 -7.67
N PRO A 29 0.79 0.06 -8.07
CA PRO A 29 0.41 -0.52 -9.34
C PRO A 29 1.12 0.19 -10.50
N PRO A 30 1.38 -0.51 -11.63
CA PRO A 30 1.97 0.11 -12.81
C PRO A 30 1.07 1.21 -13.37
N ASP A 31 1.67 2.29 -13.87
CA ASP A 31 0.92 3.42 -14.45
C ASP A 31 0.29 3.00 -15.79
N PRO A 32 -1.03 3.14 -15.96
CA PRO A 32 -1.73 2.68 -17.16
C PRO A 32 -1.42 3.52 -18.40
N ASN A 33 -0.74 4.66 -18.27
CA ASN A 33 -0.35 5.53 -19.37
C ASN A 33 1.09 5.30 -19.81
N ILE A 34 1.79 4.35 -19.20
CA ILE A 34 3.14 3.94 -19.58
C ILE A 34 3.04 2.70 -20.45
N CYS A 35 3.66 2.77 -21.61
CA CYS A 35 3.75 1.64 -22.51
C CYS A 35 4.70 0.58 -21.93
N PRO A 36 4.28 -0.70 -21.88
CA PRO A 36 5.07 -1.78 -21.26
C PRO A 36 6.32 -2.15 -22.07
N ILE A 37 6.41 -1.74 -23.33
CA ILE A 37 7.54 -2.05 -24.22
C ILE A 37 8.65 -1.00 -24.08
N CYS A 38 8.28 0.26 -24.31
CA CYS A 38 9.21 1.39 -24.37
C CYS A 38 9.43 2.05 -22.99
N GLN A 39 8.58 1.76 -21.99
CA GLN A 39 8.50 2.49 -20.71
C GLN A 39 8.32 4.01 -20.85
N GLU A 40 7.91 4.46 -22.04
CA GLU A 40 7.52 5.84 -22.32
C GLU A 40 6.01 6.00 -22.20
N ARG A 41 5.56 7.26 -22.09
CA ARG A 41 4.13 7.58 -22.12
C ARG A 41 3.54 7.30 -23.50
N PHE A 42 2.31 6.80 -23.53
CA PHE A 42 1.56 6.71 -24.78
C PHE A 42 1.41 8.09 -25.42
N THR A 43 1.64 8.16 -26.73
CA THR A 43 1.56 9.41 -27.49
C THR A 43 0.14 9.77 -27.92
N VAL A 44 -0.72 8.77 -28.07
CA VAL A 44 -2.13 8.95 -28.44
C VAL A 44 -2.97 8.07 -27.52
N ILE A 45 -4.00 8.64 -26.90
CA ILE A 45 -4.98 7.95 -26.07
C ILE A 45 -6.37 8.39 -26.53
N VAL A 46 -7.12 7.48 -27.16
CA VAL A 46 -8.49 7.72 -27.66
C VAL A 46 -9.40 6.62 -27.14
N GLY A 47 -10.24 6.94 -26.16
CA GLY A 47 -11.04 5.93 -25.46
C GLY A 47 -10.12 4.93 -24.75
N CYS A 48 -10.26 3.63 -25.06
CA CYS A 48 -9.35 2.59 -24.57
C CYS A 48 -8.20 2.25 -25.52
N HIS A 49 -8.08 2.93 -26.67
CA HIS A 49 -6.95 2.76 -27.58
C HIS A 49 -5.78 3.66 -27.16
N LYS A 50 -4.60 3.08 -27.08
CA LYS A 50 -3.34 3.75 -26.73
C LYS A 50 -2.23 3.36 -27.71
N ILE A 51 -1.43 4.34 -28.15
CA ILE A 51 -0.36 4.13 -29.14
C ILE A 51 0.96 4.71 -28.60
N CYS A 52 2.01 3.91 -28.42
CA CYS A 52 3.39 4.39 -28.08
C CYS A 52 4.13 4.74 -29.38
N ARG A 53 5.08 5.67 -29.26
CA ARG A 53 6.08 5.99 -30.31
C ARG A 53 6.87 4.79 -30.81
N CYS A 54 7.05 3.75 -30.00
CA CYS A 54 7.73 2.53 -30.41
C CYS A 54 6.89 1.63 -31.33
N GLY A 55 5.65 2.02 -31.65
CA GLY A 55 4.71 1.23 -32.46
C GLY A 55 3.88 0.22 -31.68
N TYR A 56 3.93 0.24 -30.34
CA TYR A 56 3.04 -0.59 -29.51
C TYR A 56 1.65 0.03 -29.44
N GLU A 57 0.63 -0.78 -29.69
CA GLU A 57 -0.77 -0.40 -29.65
C GLU A 57 -1.51 -1.29 -28.64
N GLU A 58 -2.25 -0.67 -27.73
CA GLU A 58 -3.14 -1.32 -26.76
C GLU A 58 -4.57 -0.86 -27.05
N GLY A 59 -5.52 -1.78 -27.15
CA GLY A 59 -6.93 -1.47 -27.35
C GLY A 59 -7.82 -2.43 -26.57
N CYS A 60 -9.10 -2.11 -26.41
CA CYS A 60 -10.07 -3.09 -25.95
C CYS A 60 -10.15 -4.20 -27.02
N GLY A 61 -9.87 -5.45 -26.66
CA GLY A 61 -10.21 -6.59 -27.53
C GLY A 61 -11.71 -6.57 -27.81
N ASP A 62 -12.08 -6.83 -29.06
CA ASP A 62 -13.47 -6.89 -29.55
C ASP A 62 -14.35 -7.83 -28.69
#